data_AF-A0A075JUV7-F1
#
_entry.id   AF-A0A075JUV7-F1
#
_cell.length_a   1.000
_cell.length_b   1.000
_cell.length_c   1.000
_cell.angle_alpha   90.00
_cell.angle_beta   90.00
_cell.angle_gamma   90.00
#
_symmetry.space_group_name_H-M   'P 1'
#
loop_
_entity.id
_entity.type
_entity.pdbx_description
1 polymer ?
#
loop_
_entity_poly.entity_id
_entity_poly.type
_entity_poly.pdbx_seq_one_letter_code
_entity_poly.pdbx_strand_id
1 'polypeptide(L)' 'MNWPVLKDKTWWLSFLFTLLLSITAILLAAFENEYWVLALILSISISAAGVKRATSLTYTTRE' A
#
# COMPACT_ATOMS: atom_id res chain seq x y z
N MET A 1 -11.88 -14.21 -5.34
CA MET A 1 -10.67 -13.57 -4.78
C MET A 1 -9.51 -13.83 -5.74
N ASN A 2 -8.72 -12.82 -6.09
CA ASN A 2 -7.70 -12.99 -7.13
C ASN A 2 -6.47 -13.74 -6.57
N TRP A 3 -6.45 -15.06 -6.76
CA TRP A 3 -5.45 -15.97 -6.17
C TRP A 3 -3.99 -15.64 -6.53
N PRO A 4 -3.66 -15.24 -7.78
CA PRO A 4 -2.34 -14.72 -8.14
C PRO A 4 -1.89 -13.53 -7.30
N VAL A 5 -2.79 -12.57 -7.00
CA VAL A 5 -2.47 -11.40 -6.18
C VAL A 5 -2.15 -11.81 -4.75
N LEU A 6 -2.92 -12.74 -4.19
CA LEU A 6 -2.71 -13.23 -2.82
C LEU A 6 -1.42 -14.06 -2.65
N LYS A 7 -0.90 -14.65 -3.72
CA LYS A 7 0.39 -15.36 -3.70
C LYS A 7 1.58 -14.43 -3.90
N ASP A 8 1.35 -13.22 -4.40
CA ASP A 8 2.42 -12.28 -4.71
C ASP A 8 2.96 -11.63 -3.43
N LYS A 9 4.20 -11.98 -3.08
CA LYS A 9 4.89 -11.46 -1.89
C LYS A 9 5.10 -9.95 -1.97
N THR A 10 5.35 -9.42 -3.17
CA THR A 10 5.58 -7.98 -3.41
C THR A 10 4.32 -7.17 -3.16
N TRP A 11 3.15 -7.68 -3.60
CA TRP A 11 1.87 -7.08 -3.29
C TRP A 11 1.59 -7.07 -1.79
N TRP A 12 1.81 -8.20 -1.09
CA TRP A 12 1.65 -8.28 0.36
C TRP A 12 2.56 -7.32 1.11
N LEU A 13 3.82 -7.20 0.68
CA LEU A 13 4.76 -6.25 1.26
C LEU A 13 4.28 -4.81 1.09
N SER A 14 3.83 -4.45 -0.12
CA SER A 14 3.29 -3.13 -0.43
C SER A 14 2.04 -2.82 0.40
N PHE A 15 1.16 -3.80 0.55
CA PHE A 15 -0.04 -3.70 1.38
C PHE A 15 0.30 -3.49 2.87
N LEU A 16 1.21 -4.28 3.43
CA LEU A 16 1.65 -4.16 4.82
C LEU A 16 2.32 -2.81 5.09
N PHE A 17 3.21 -2.35 4.21
CA PHE A 17 3.83 -1.03 4.34
C PHE A 17 2.80 0.10 4.26
N THR A 18 1.86 0.01 3.33
CA THR A 18 0.77 1.00 3.21
C THR A 18 -0.06 1.06 4.49
N LEU A 19 -0.42 -0.10 5.04
CA LEU A 19 -1.20 -0.20 6.27
C LEU A 19 -0.45 0.43 7.45
N LEU A 20 0.82 0.07 7.64
CA LEU A 20 1.65 0.61 8.73
C LEU A 20 1.83 2.12 8.59
N LEU A 21 2.20 2.62 7.40
CA LEU A 21 2.36 4.05 7.16
C LEU A 21 1.07 4.83 7.36
N SER A 22 -0.08 4.25 7.00
CA SER A 22 -1.38 4.90 7.22
C SER A 22 -1.70 5.00 8.71
N ILE A 23 -1.45 3.95 9.50
CA ILE A 23 -1.60 3.99 10.95
C ILE A 23 -0.64 5.02 11.56
N THR A 24 0.63 5.02 11.14
CA THR A 24 1.63 6.01 11.58
C THR A 24 1.22 7.43 11.24
N ALA A 25 0.69 7.68 10.03
CA ALA A 25 0.20 9.00 9.63
C ALA A 25 -0.96 9.46 10.53
N ILE A 26 -1.92 8.58 10.84
CA ILE A 26 -3.03 8.89 11.74
C ILE A 26 -2.51 9.22 13.15
N LEU A 27 -1.59 8.42 13.68
CA LEU A 27 -0.99 8.66 14.99
C LEU A 27 -0.25 10.00 15.04
N LEU A 28 0.60 10.29 14.04
CA LEU A 28 1.33 11.55 13.96
C LEU A 28 0.37 12.75 13.86
N ALA A 29 -0.71 12.63 13.07
CA ALA A 29 -1.73 13.67 12.97
C ALA A 29 -2.46 13.90 14.30
N ALA A 30 -2.77 12.83 15.03
CA ALA A 30 -3.43 12.91 16.34
C ALA A 30 -2.56 13.60 17.41
N PHE A 31 -1.23 13.52 17.28
CA PHE A 31 -0.28 14.21 18.17
C PHE A 31 0.23 15.54 17.59
N GLU A 32 -0.46 16.12 16.60
CA GLU A 32 -0.12 17.40 15.96
C GLU A 32 1.33 17.45 15.40
N ASN A 33 1.86 16.29 15.00
CA ASN A 33 3.24 16.19 14.52
C ASN A 33 3.33 16.48 13.01
N GLU A 34 4.07 17.52 12.63
CA GLU A 34 4.23 18.00 11.24
C GLU A 34 4.63 16.95 10.19
N TYR A 35 5.26 15.83 10.60
CA TYR A 35 5.64 14.75 9.69
C TYR A 35 4.47 13.85 9.25
N TRP A 36 3.26 14.04 9.79
CA TRP A 36 2.09 13.22 9.44
C TRP A 36 1.76 13.25 7.94
N VAL A 37 1.96 14.41 7.28
CA VAL A 37 1.72 14.60 5.84
C VAL A 37 2.70 13.77 5.02
N LEU A 38 3.97 13.71 5.43
CA LEU A 38 4.98 12.92 4.74
C LEU A 38 4.67 11.42 4.82
N ALA A 39 4.27 10.93 6.00
CA ALA A 39 3.83 9.55 6.18
C ALA A 39 2.61 9.21 5.30
N LEU A 40 1.67 10.15 5.18
CA LEU A 40 0.49 10.00 4.31
C LEU A 40 0.87 9.95 2.82
N ILE A 41 1.71 10.86 2.34
CA ILE A 41 2.15 10.89 0.94
C ILE A 41 2.89 9.59 0.58
N LEU A 42 3.73 9.10 1.48
CA LEU A 42 4.42 7.81 1.31
C LEU A 42 3.44 6.64 1.26
N SER A 43 2.41 6.62 2.12
CA SER A 43 1.41 5.54 2.10
C SER A 43 0.64 5.51 0.79
N ILE A 44 0.22 6.67 0.27
CA ILE A 44 -0.47 6.79 -1.01
C ILE A 44 0.42 6.31 -2.16
N SER A 45 1.71 6.70 -2.15
CA SER A 45 2.66 6.33 -3.20
C SER A 45 2.90 4.82 -3.25
N ILE A 46 3.09 4.18 -2.09
CA ILE A 46 3.27 2.72 -2.00
C ILE A 46 1.97 2.00 -2.35
N SER A 47 0.82 2.52 -1.92
CA SER A 47 -0.49 1.99 -2.29
C SER A 47 -0.68 1.98 -3.82
N ALA A 48 -0.37 3.09 -4.50
CA ALA A 48 -0.46 3.18 -5.95
C ALA A 48 0.43 2.14 -6.66
N ALA A 49 1.65 1.92 -6.17
CA ALA A 49 2.53 0.87 -6.68
C ALA A 49 1.96 -0.54 -6.44
N GLY A 50 1.40 -0.79 -5.25
CA GLY A 50 0.71 -2.03 -4.91
C GLY A 50 -0.51 -2.31 -5.78
N VAL A 51 -1.32 -1.28 -6.06
CA VAL A 51 -2.47 -1.37 -6.96
C VAL A 51 -2.01 -1.70 -8.38
N LYS A 52 -1.00 -1.00 -8.90
CA LYS A 52 -0.44 -1.29 -10.24
C LYS A 52 0.04 -2.75 -10.35
N ARG A 53 0.70 -3.28 -9.32
CA ARG A 53 1.12 -4.69 -9.25
C ARG A 53 -0.08 -5.64 -9.24
N ALA A 54 -1.09 -5.36 -8.42
CA ALA A 54 -2.31 -6.16 -8.36
C ALA A 54 -3.04 -6.19 -9.71
N THR A 55 -3.14 -5.04 -10.37
CA THR A 55 -3.74 -4.90 -11.69
C THR A 55 -2.97 -5.73 -12.72
N SER A 56 -1.64 -5.60 -12.79
CA SER A 56 -0.82 -6.40 -13.70
C SER A 56 -1.01 -7.90 -13.50
N LEU A 57 -0.97 -8.39 -12.25
CA LEU A 57 -1.21 -9.81 -11.95
C LEU A 57 -2.61 -10.28 -12.35
N THR A 58 -3.60 -9.39 -12.26
CA THR A 58 -4.97 -9.67 -12.67
C THR A 58 -5.10 -9.88 -14.18
N TYR A 59 -4.43 -9.06 -14.98
CA TYR A 59 -4.50 -9.15 -16.44
C TYR A 59 -3.60 -10.25 -17.01
N THR A 60 -2.38 -10.44 -16.49
CA THR A 60 -1.47 -11.51 -16.93
C THR A 60 -2.03 -12.92 -16.71
N THR A 61 -2.91 -13.12 -15.72
CA THR A 61 -3.53 -14.44 -15.48
C THR A 61 -4.80 -14.67 -16.33
N ARG A 62 -5.27 -13.65 -17.06
CA ARG A 62 -6.46 -13.76 -17.93
C ARG A 62 -6.12 -14.02 -19.39
N GLU A 63 -4.87 -13.81 -19.78
CA GLU A 63 -4.29 -14.23 -21.08
C GLU A 63 -3.82 -15.69 -21.01
#